data_AF-A0A0S8JP76-F1
#
_entry.id   AF-A0A0S8JP76-F1
#
_cell.length_a   1.000
_cell.length_b   1.000
_cell.length_c   1.000
_cell.angle_alpha   90.00
_cell.angle_beta   90.00
_cell.angle_gamma   90.00
#
_symmetry.space_group_name_H-M   'P 1'
#
loop_
_entity.id
_entity.type
_entity.pdbx_description
1 polymer ?
#
loop_
_entity_poly.entity_id
_entity_poly.type
_entity_poly.pdbx_seq_one_letter_code
_entity_poly.pdbx_strand_id
1 'polypeptide(L)'
;MRRLKRTVGRATKGFTAIEISMVITVIAILALMILPLFRDRVEAARRAAAQDEIKSLLTAEVLAFADTGYYFRLQDLDNTREYNDPPIRPDDEVPITSWNRAFTLEERRKLRGGSNEWKGPYVSIGKIKYMEAVDALNAVPEFFWSYPQRGGPIMDLTPGAGWLGPSGWQDSAEDKVLIDPWGTPYLFFGPGQLLEEGGSYVSMETDFGHGVIYSLGSDGMPGDSIPYQGNPPLANPTNSPALLREAGVLGDGDDFFVFL
;
A
#
# COMPACT_ATOMS: atom_id res chain seq x y z
N MET A 1 -43.00 -6.46 81.26
CA MET A 1 -42.75 -7.55 80.29
C MET A 1 -42.47 -6.93 78.92
N ARG A 2 -41.27 -7.09 78.35
CA ARG A 2 -40.85 -6.46 77.07
C ARG A 2 -40.64 -7.56 76.03
N ARG A 3 -41.51 -7.63 75.01
CA ARG A 3 -41.43 -8.62 73.91
C ARG A 3 -40.36 -8.18 72.89
N LEU A 4 -39.30 -8.98 72.73
CA LEU A 4 -38.32 -8.80 71.65
C LEU A 4 -38.93 -9.27 70.31
N LYS A 5 -39.12 -8.35 69.37
CA LYS A 5 -39.44 -8.67 67.97
C LYS A 5 -38.20 -9.26 67.31
N ARG A 6 -38.27 -10.54 66.93
CA ARG A 6 -37.22 -11.21 66.14
C ARG A 6 -37.37 -10.79 64.68
N THR A 7 -36.50 -9.92 64.19
CA THR A 7 -36.38 -9.62 62.77
C THR A 7 -35.73 -10.82 62.08
N VAL A 8 -36.50 -11.52 61.25
CA VAL A 8 -35.99 -12.61 60.41
C VAL A 8 -35.17 -11.96 59.30
N GLY A 9 -33.84 -11.98 59.43
CA GLY A 9 -32.93 -11.62 58.35
C GLY A 9 -33.13 -12.59 57.19
N ARG A 10 -33.55 -12.07 56.03
CA ARG A 10 -33.72 -12.86 54.81
C ARG A 10 -32.33 -13.30 54.37
N ALA A 11 -32.03 -14.59 54.46
CA ALA A 11 -30.76 -15.14 53.99
C ALA A 11 -30.68 -14.91 52.47
N THR A 12 -29.79 -14.01 52.04
CA THR A 12 -29.41 -13.85 50.64
C THR A 12 -28.72 -15.13 50.20
N LYS A 13 -29.40 -15.91 49.36
CA LYS A 13 -28.80 -17.07 48.70
C LYS A 13 -27.76 -16.56 47.70
N GLY A 14 -26.51 -16.98 47.86
CA GLY A 14 -25.45 -16.74 46.87
C GLY A 14 -25.54 -17.72 45.70
N PHE A 15 -24.86 -17.40 44.60
CA PHE A 15 -24.74 -18.29 43.44
C PHE A 15 -23.90 -19.52 43.80
N THR A 16 -24.30 -20.67 43.27
CA THR A 16 -23.56 -21.92 43.43
C THR A 16 -22.40 -21.99 42.44
N ALA A 17 -21.34 -22.75 42.78
CA ALA A 17 -20.22 -22.97 41.87
C ALA A 17 -20.67 -23.60 40.54
N ILE A 18 -21.70 -24.46 40.59
CA ILE A 18 -22.24 -25.12 39.40
C ILE A 18 -23.04 -24.18 38.50
N GLU A 19 -23.78 -23.21 39.06
CA GLU A 19 -24.45 -22.17 38.27
C GLU A 19 -23.45 -21.31 37.53
N ILE A 20 -22.39 -20.87 38.22
CA ILE A 20 -21.35 -20.06 37.59
C ILE A 20 -20.57 -20.87 36.55
N SER A 21 -20.22 -22.13 36.83
CA SER A 21 -19.51 -22.97 35.86
C SER A 21 -20.35 -23.22 34.62
N MET A 22 -21.64 -23.54 34.77
CA MET A 22 -22.55 -23.76 33.64
C MET A 22 -22.65 -22.51 32.76
N VAL A 23 -22.78 -21.32 33.35
CA VAL A 23 -22.86 -20.06 32.62
C VAL A 23 -21.55 -19.80 31.85
N ILE A 24 -20.40 -19.96 32.49
CA ILE A 24 -19.10 -19.77 31.83
C ILE A 24 -18.92 -20.79 30.69
N THR A 25 -19.33 -22.05 30.88
CA THR A 25 -19.28 -23.07 29.84
C THR A 25 -20.14 -22.70 28.63
N VAL A 26 -21.37 -22.23 28.83
CA VAL A 26 -22.25 -21.80 27.73
C VAL A 26 -21.65 -20.60 26.99
N ILE A 27 -21.14 -19.60 27.71
CA ILE A 27 -20.48 -18.43 27.09
C ILE A 27 -19.25 -18.86 26.28
N ALA A 28 -18.42 -19.79 26.80
CA ALA A 28 -17.24 -20.28 26.10
C ALA A 28 -17.60 -21.02 24.79
N ILE A 29 -18.63 -21.87 24.80
CA ILE A 29 -19.11 -22.57 23.59
C ILE A 29 -19.64 -21.58 22.57
N LEU A 30 -20.47 -20.61 23.00
CA LEU A 30 -21.00 -19.58 22.10
C LEU A 30 -19.90 -18.71 21.50
N ALA A 31 -18.92 -18.29 22.30
CA ALA A 31 -17.79 -17.50 21.82
C ALA A 31 -16.98 -18.29 20.77
N LEU A 32 -16.70 -19.58 21.03
CA LEU A 32 -15.97 -20.43 20.09
C LEU A 32 -16.70 -20.61 18.77
N MET A 33 -18.03 -20.77 18.80
CA MET A 33 -18.86 -20.93 17.60
C MET A 33 -18.91 -19.64 16.75
N ILE A 34 -18.86 -18.48 17.40
CA ILE A 34 -19.03 -17.18 16.76
C ILE A 34 -17.72 -16.66 16.12
N LEU A 35 -16.55 -17.02 16.67
CA LEU A 35 -15.23 -16.59 16.16
C LEU A 35 -14.97 -16.86 14.66
N PRO A 36 -15.20 -18.08 14.10
CA PRO A 36 -14.96 -18.31 12.68
C PRO A 36 -15.88 -17.46 11.79
N LEU A 37 -17.15 -17.31 12.18
CA LEU A 37 -18.11 -16.50 11.44
C LEU A 37 -17.70 -15.02 11.34
N PHE A 38 -17.15 -14.44 12.41
CA PHE A 38 -16.65 -13.06 12.35
C PHE A 38 -15.43 -12.91 11.46
N ARG A 39 -14.49 -13.88 11.50
CA ARG A 39 -13.28 -13.85 10.65
C ARG A 39 -13.64 -13.84 9.18
N ASP A 40 -14.51 -14.74 8.74
CA ASP A 40 -14.94 -14.83 7.34
C ASP A 40 -15.64 -13.55 6.87
N ARG A 41 -16.42 -12.91 7.74
CA ARG A 41 -17.12 -11.65 7.44
C ARG A 41 -16.16 -10.47 7.34
N VAL A 42 -15.18 -10.38 8.23
CA VAL A 42 -14.13 -9.35 8.16
C VAL A 42 -13.32 -9.54 6.88
N GLU A 43 -12.97 -10.77 6.54
CA GLU A 43 -12.19 -11.08 5.35
C GLU A 43 -12.96 -10.75 4.06
N ALA A 44 -14.25 -11.11 3.98
CA ALA A 44 -15.10 -10.72 2.86
C ALA A 44 -15.23 -9.19 2.72
N ALA A 45 -15.29 -8.45 3.84
CA ALA A 45 -15.31 -7.00 3.83
C ALA A 45 -13.98 -6.40 3.34
N ARG A 46 -12.84 -6.96 3.77
CA ARG A 46 -11.51 -6.55 3.27
C ARG A 46 -11.39 -6.74 1.76
N ARG A 47 -11.78 -7.91 1.25
CA ARG A 47 -11.78 -8.18 -0.19
C ARG A 47 -12.65 -7.20 -0.98
N ALA A 48 -13.86 -6.92 -0.48
CA ALA A 48 -14.74 -5.94 -1.12
C ALA A 48 -14.12 -4.52 -1.11
N ALA A 49 -13.53 -4.11 0.01
CA ALA A 49 -12.84 -2.83 0.12
C ALA A 49 -11.65 -2.73 -0.84
N ALA A 50 -10.78 -3.76 -0.90
CA ALA A 50 -9.64 -3.79 -1.80
C ALA A 50 -10.06 -3.68 -3.28
N GLN A 51 -11.13 -4.39 -3.67
CA GLN A 51 -11.66 -4.32 -5.03
C GLN A 51 -12.20 -2.93 -5.40
N ASP A 52 -12.81 -2.23 -4.45
CA ASP A 52 -13.31 -0.87 -4.68
C ASP A 52 -12.15 0.15 -4.70
N GLU A 53 -11.16 -0.01 -3.82
CA GLU A 53 -9.97 0.82 -3.75
C GLU A 53 -9.14 0.71 -5.04
N ILE A 54 -8.84 -0.50 -5.54
CA ILE A 54 -8.09 -0.69 -6.79
C ILE A 54 -8.81 -0.07 -7.98
N LYS A 55 -10.14 -0.18 -8.08
CA LYS A 55 -10.90 0.49 -9.16
C LYS A 55 -10.83 2.01 -9.07
N SER A 56 -10.84 2.55 -7.84
CA SER A 56 -10.65 3.98 -7.63
C SER A 56 -9.26 4.44 -8.08
N LEU A 57 -8.22 3.66 -7.75
CA LEU A 57 -6.84 3.92 -8.15
C LEU A 57 -6.64 3.83 -9.66
N LEU A 58 -7.22 2.81 -10.29
CA LEU A 58 -7.25 2.67 -11.74
C LEU A 58 -7.83 3.91 -12.41
N THR A 59 -8.99 4.36 -11.95
CA THR A 59 -9.66 5.52 -12.50
C THR A 59 -8.78 6.78 -12.37
N ALA A 60 -8.09 6.92 -11.24
CA ALA A 60 -7.18 8.03 -11.02
C ALA A 60 -5.96 8.01 -11.97
N GLU A 61 -5.32 6.86 -12.16
CA GLU A 61 -4.22 6.71 -13.13
C GLU A 61 -4.66 7.01 -14.56
N VAL A 62 -5.82 6.49 -14.99
CA VAL A 62 -6.36 6.76 -16.33
C VAL A 62 -6.61 8.27 -16.54
N LEU A 63 -7.13 8.97 -15.53
CA LEU A 63 -7.34 10.42 -15.60
C LEU A 63 -6.00 11.17 -15.64
N ALA A 64 -5.05 10.80 -14.79
CA ALA A 64 -3.74 11.42 -14.74
C ALA A 64 -2.98 11.24 -16.07
N PHE A 65 -3.06 10.05 -16.67
CA PHE A 65 -2.51 9.78 -18.00
C PHE A 65 -3.22 10.56 -19.10
N ALA A 66 -4.55 10.67 -19.04
CA ALA A 66 -5.31 11.44 -20.03
C ALA A 66 -4.95 12.94 -20.01
N ASP A 67 -4.63 13.49 -18.84
CA ASP A 67 -4.29 14.91 -18.68
C ASP A 67 -2.81 15.22 -18.96
N THR A 68 -1.90 14.31 -18.61
CA THR A 68 -0.45 14.58 -18.64
C THR A 68 0.32 13.74 -19.66
N GLY A 69 -0.22 12.61 -20.08
CA GLY A 69 0.47 11.59 -20.89
C GLY A 69 1.47 10.73 -20.09
N TYR A 70 1.45 10.80 -18.76
CA TYR A 70 2.31 10.01 -17.89
C TYR A 70 1.49 9.20 -16.89
N TYR A 71 2.00 8.03 -16.54
CA TYR A 71 1.56 7.29 -15.35
C TYR A 71 2.42 7.71 -14.18
N PHE A 72 1.81 7.83 -13.01
CA PHE A 72 2.48 8.34 -11.80
C PHE A 72 2.67 7.23 -10.78
N ARG A 73 3.34 7.55 -9.67
CA ARG A 73 3.32 6.65 -8.52
C ARG A 73 1.98 6.84 -7.81
N LEU A 74 1.47 5.80 -7.16
CA LEU A 74 0.17 5.88 -6.49
C LEU A 74 0.14 6.95 -5.38
N GLN A 75 1.27 7.15 -4.67
CA GLN A 75 1.40 8.20 -3.67
C GLN A 75 1.51 9.62 -4.24
N ASP A 76 1.76 9.77 -5.55
CA ASP A 76 1.81 11.09 -6.19
C ASP A 76 0.42 11.52 -6.69
N LEU A 77 -0.57 10.61 -6.68
CA LEU A 77 -1.90 10.87 -7.24
C LEU A 77 -2.75 11.83 -6.42
N ASP A 78 -2.43 12.04 -5.15
CA ASP A 78 -3.11 12.98 -4.27
C ASP A 78 -2.41 14.33 -4.15
N ASN A 79 -1.30 14.53 -4.85
CA ASN A 79 -0.63 15.81 -4.94
C ASN A 79 -1.64 16.86 -5.42
N THR A 80 -1.89 17.85 -4.58
CA THR A 80 -2.72 19.00 -4.89
C THR A 80 -2.00 19.91 -5.90
N ARG A 81 -2.53 21.11 -6.21
CA ARG A 81 -1.86 22.10 -7.06
C ARG A 81 -1.60 23.38 -6.26
N GLU A 82 -0.36 23.63 -5.84
CA GLU A 82 0.07 24.90 -5.27
C GLU A 82 1.18 25.50 -6.11
N TYR A 83 0.87 26.70 -6.61
CA TYR A 83 1.49 27.31 -7.76
C TYR A 83 2.01 28.69 -7.33
N ASN A 84 3.28 28.80 -6.89
CA ASN A 84 3.98 30.07 -6.68
C ASN A 84 5.51 29.90 -6.73
N ASP A 85 6.21 30.87 -7.34
CA ASP A 85 7.68 30.94 -7.45
C ASP A 85 8.17 32.26 -6.79
N PRO A 86 9.27 32.30 -6.00
CA PRO A 86 10.14 31.18 -5.65
C PRO A 86 9.53 30.25 -4.58
N PRO A 87 9.70 28.92 -4.70
CA PRO A 87 9.18 27.98 -3.73
C PRO A 87 9.80 28.21 -2.35
N ILE A 88 8.97 28.29 -1.32
CA ILE A 88 9.39 28.59 0.07
C ILE A 88 9.72 27.28 0.85
N ARG A 89 9.52 26.08 0.24
CA ARG A 89 9.54 24.68 0.76
C ARG A 89 8.13 24.14 1.09
N PRO A 90 7.91 22.81 1.31
CA PRO A 90 8.60 21.60 0.83
C PRO A 90 7.73 20.65 -0.04
N ASP A 91 6.49 21.00 -0.40
CA ASP A 91 5.59 20.20 -1.24
C ASP A 91 5.11 21.02 -2.45
N ASP A 92 6.03 21.25 -3.40
CA ASP A 92 5.71 21.89 -4.69
C ASP A 92 4.93 20.91 -5.58
N GLU A 93 3.63 20.90 -5.32
CA GLU A 93 2.46 20.16 -5.81
C GLU A 93 2.34 19.93 -7.34
N VAL A 94 3.36 19.30 -7.91
CA VAL A 94 3.29 18.49 -9.14
C VAL A 94 4.20 17.27 -8.97
N PRO A 95 3.83 16.09 -9.48
CA PRO A 95 4.65 14.89 -9.34
C PRO A 95 6.08 15.10 -9.81
N ILE A 96 7.05 14.62 -9.03
CA ILE A 96 8.48 14.70 -9.37
C ILE A 96 8.98 13.46 -10.10
N THR A 97 8.20 12.38 -10.08
CA THR A 97 8.46 11.15 -10.82
C THR A 97 7.25 10.73 -11.66
N SER A 98 7.53 10.09 -12.78
CA SER A 98 6.64 9.12 -13.39
C SER A 98 6.90 7.74 -12.77
N TRP A 99 6.01 6.79 -13.01
CA TRP A 99 5.97 5.47 -12.36
C TRP A 99 7.35 4.77 -12.17
N ASN A 100 8.33 4.96 -13.07
CA ASN A 100 9.71 4.48 -12.89
C ASN A 100 10.83 5.46 -13.18
N ARG A 101 10.52 6.74 -13.25
CA ARG A 101 11.51 7.69 -13.72
C ARG A 101 11.23 9.06 -13.16
N ALA A 102 12.20 9.59 -12.44
CA ALA A 102 12.24 11.00 -12.09
C ALA A 102 12.12 11.89 -13.35
N PHE A 103 11.31 12.93 -13.26
CA PHE A 103 11.15 13.89 -14.34
C PHE A 103 12.38 14.76 -14.51
N THR A 104 12.66 15.14 -15.75
CA THR A 104 13.57 16.23 -16.04
C THR A 104 12.96 17.57 -15.63
N LEU A 105 13.80 18.60 -15.49
CA LEU A 105 13.33 19.96 -15.19
C LEU A 105 12.37 20.50 -16.27
N GLU A 106 12.57 20.11 -17.54
CA GLU A 106 11.69 20.53 -18.64
C GLU A 106 10.32 19.86 -18.60
N GLU A 107 10.27 18.55 -18.33
CA GLU A 107 9.01 17.82 -18.19
C GLU A 107 8.20 18.34 -17.01
N ARG A 108 8.85 18.59 -15.87
CA ARG A 108 8.19 19.17 -14.71
C ARG A 108 7.63 20.57 -15.01
N ARG A 109 8.32 21.37 -15.83
CA ARG A 109 7.79 22.67 -16.30
C ARG A 109 6.50 22.52 -17.11
N LYS A 110 6.39 21.48 -17.95
CA LYS A 110 5.18 21.19 -18.74
C LYS A 110 4.01 20.76 -17.83
N LEU A 111 4.31 19.94 -16.81
CA LEU A 111 3.33 19.52 -15.80
C LEU A 111 2.80 20.69 -14.99
N ARG A 112 3.65 21.68 -14.70
CA ARG A 112 3.20 22.93 -14.09
C ARG A 112 2.28 23.68 -15.07
N GLY A 113 2.76 24.04 -16.27
CA GLY A 113 1.95 24.77 -17.24
C GLY A 113 2.35 24.46 -18.67
N GLY A 114 1.35 24.17 -19.52
CA GLY A 114 1.58 23.76 -20.91
C GLY A 114 0.41 22.95 -21.47
N SER A 115 0.68 22.13 -22.48
CA SER A 115 -0.32 21.23 -23.07
C SER A 115 -0.68 20.02 -22.19
N ASN A 116 0.24 19.62 -21.30
CA ASN A 116 0.18 18.39 -20.51
C ASN A 116 0.32 18.76 -19.03
N GLU A 117 -0.72 19.36 -18.48
CA GLU A 117 -0.73 19.98 -17.15
C GLU A 117 -1.31 19.01 -16.11
N TRP A 118 -0.72 18.99 -14.90
CA TRP A 118 -1.27 18.25 -13.77
C TRP A 118 -2.53 18.96 -13.24
N LYS A 119 -3.64 18.22 -13.17
CA LYS A 119 -4.94 18.71 -12.68
C LYS A 119 -5.42 18.00 -11.40
N GLY A 120 -4.52 17.24 -10.76
CA GLY A 120 -4.83 16.50 -9.54
C GLY A 120 -5.29 17.41 -8.38
N PRO A 121 -5.71 16.81 -7.26
CA PRO A 121 -5.52 15.40 -6.90
C PRO A 121 -6.52 14.47 -7.62
N TYR A 122 -6.05 13.33 -8.10
CA TYR A 122 -6.88 12.28 -8.70
C TYR A 122 -7.31 11.21 -7.70
N VAL A 123 -6.59 11.09 -6.58
CA VAL A 123 -6.94 10.24 -5.43
C VAL A 123 -7.15 11.10 -4.20
N SER A 124 -8.11 10.72 -3.36
CA SER A 124 -8.28 11.29 -2.02
C SER A 124 -7.76 10.30 -0.98
N ILE A 125 -6.57 10.54 -0.43
CA ILE A 125 -5.98 9.67 0.60
C ILE A 125 -6.85 9.55 1.85
N GLY A 126 -7.73 10.52 2.15
CA GLY A 126 -8.71 10.37 3.24
C GLY A 126 -9.66 9.16 3.13
N LYS A 127 -9.74 8.51 1.96
CA LYS A 127 -10.60 7.32 1.72
C LYS A 127 -9.85 5.99 1.72
N ILE A 128 -8.55 6.00 1.45
CA ILE A 128 -7.71 4.80 1.35
C ILE A 128 -6.72 4.85 2.52
N LYS A 129 -6.48 3.71 3.18
CA LYS A 129 -5.47 3.70 4.24
C LYS A 129 -4.10 3.99 3.66
N TYR A 130 -3.23 4.58 4.48
CA TYR A 130 -1.87 4.89 4.09
C TYR A 130 -0.90 4.63 5.23
N MET A 131 0.37 4.54 4.86
CA MET A 131 1.53 4.53 5.73
C MET A 131 2.45 5.69 5.31
N GLU A 132 3.11 6.34 6.26
CA GLU A 132 4.12 7.34 5.94
C GLU A 132 5.25 6.67 5.13
N ALA A 133 5.78 7.35 4.12
CA ALA A 133 6.78 6.77 3.21
C ALA A 133 8.01 6.25 3.96
N VAL A 134 8.43 6.94 5.02
CA VAL A 134 9.54 6.51 5.89
C VAL A 134 9.22 5.20 6.61
N ASP A 135 8.00 5.04 7.12
CA ASP A 135 7.58 3.80 7.79
C ASP A 135 7.48 2.64 6.79
N ALA A 136 6.94 2.91 5.60
CA ALA A 136 6.85 1.92 4.52
C ALA A 136 8.23 1.47 4.04
N LEU A 137 9.19 2.40 3.89
CA LEU A 137 10.57 2.09 3.54
C LEU A 137 11.25 1.20 4.60
N ASN A 138 10.93 1.38 5.88
CA ASN A 138 11.47 0.54 6.96
C ASN A 138 10.79 -0.83 7.04
N ALA A 139 9.49 -0.90 6.75
CA ALA A 139 8.70 -2.12 6.87
C ALA A 139 8.92 -3.07 5.69
N VAL A 140 8.96 -2.53 4.46
CA VAL A 140 9.00 -3.27 3.21
C VAL A 140 9.99 -2.64 2.21
N PRO A 141 11.29 -2.56 2.55
CA PRO A 141 12.30 -1.92 1.71
C PRO A 141 12.43 -2.54 0.31
N GLU A 142 12.01 -3.79 0.13
CA GLU A 142 12.03 -4.53 -1.14
C GLU A 142 11.17 -3.90 -2.25
N PHE A 143 10.17 -3.08 -1.90
CA PHE A 143 9.32 -2.38 -2.88
C PHE A 143 9.89 -1.02 -3.30
N PHE A 144 10.90 -0.51 -2.58
CA PHE A 144 11.48 0.82 -2.79
C PHE A 144 12.81 0.76 -3.54
N TRP A 145 13.08 1.80 -4.33
CA TRP A 145 14.31 1.88 -5.10
C TRP A 145 14.69 3.32 -5.47
N SER A 146 15.96 3.67 -5.33
CA SER A 146 16.43 5.04 -5.57
C SER A 146 17.17 5.24 -6.89
N TYR A 147 17.60 4.18 -7.58
CA TYR A 147 18.42 4.32 -8.79
C TYR A 147 17.65 3.97 -10.06
N PRO A 148 17.61 4.84 -11.09
CA PRO A 148 16.96 4.55 -12.37
C PRO A 148 17.51 3.22 -12.88
N GLN A 149 16.67 2.37 -13.50
CA GLN A 149 17.09 1.07 -14.08
C GLN A 149 17.30 -0.06 -13.07
N ARG A 150 17.04 0.14 -11.76
CA ARG A 150 17.02 -0.99 -10.80
C ARG A 150 15.62 -1.53 -10.53
N GLY A 151 14.59 -0.82 -10.98
CA GLY A 151 13.19 -1.28 -11.04
C GLY A 151 12.58 -1.48 -9.66
N GLY A 152 11.31 -1.19 -9.54
CA GLY A 152 10.54 -1.38 -8.32
C GLY A 152 9.24 -0.59 -8.45
N PRO A 153 8.19 -0.98 -7.72
CA PRO A 153 6.91 -0.30 -7.84
C PRO A 153 6.95 1.12 -7.25
N ILE A 154 7.90 1.42 -6.34
CA ILE A 154 7.95 2.70 -5.63
C ILE A 154 9.35 3.33 -5.70
N MET A 155 9.51 4.38 -6.51
CA MET A 155 10.78 5.13 -6.53
C MET A 155 10.95 5.90 -5.20
N ASP A 156 12.14 5.83 -4.62
CA ASP A 156 12.55 6.52 -3.38
C ASP A 156 13.48 7.68 -3.71
N LEU A 157 13.02 8.91 -3.50
CA LEU A 157 13.81 10.14 -3.59
C LEU A 157 13.97 10.83 -2.24
N THR A 158 13.84 10.09 -1.12
CA THR A 158 13.94 10.68 0.22
C THR A 158 15.34 11.24 0.52
N PRO A 159 15.48 12.17 1.48
CA PRO A 159 16.78 12.69 1.90
C PRO A 159 17.66 11.56 2.45
N GLY A 160 18.69 11.17 1.70
CA GLY A 160 19.55 10.03 2.03
C GLY A 160 19.50 8.90 0.99
N ALA A 161 18.53 8.95 0.06
CA ALA A 161 18.58 8.19 -1.17
C ALA A 161 19.91 8.47 -1.88
N GLY A 162 20.66 7.42 -2.19
CA GLY A 162 22.00 7.52 -2.80
C GLY A 162 22.00 8.16 -4.20
N TRP A 163 20.82 8.46 -4.75
CA TRP A 163 20.59 9.14 -6.03
C TRP A 163 19.33 10.00 -5.95
N LEU A 164 19.38 11.22 -6.52
CA LEU A 164 18.36 12.27 -6.36
C LEU A 164 17.70 12.71 -7.68
N GLY A 165 17.75 11.88 -8.72
CA GLY A 165 17.16 12.27 -9.99
C GLY A 165 17.98 13.26 -10.82
N PRO A 166 17.62 13.43 -12.10
CA PRO A 166 18.18 14.49 -12.96
C PRO A 166 17.74 15.89 -12.53
N SER A 167 16.71 16.00 -11.69
CA SER A 167 16.15 17.27 -11.23
C SER A 167 16.67 17.69 -9.85
N GLY A 168 17.28 16.77 -9.09
CA GLY A 168 17.84 17.02 -7.76
C GLY A 168 16.81 17.25 -6.66
N TRP A 169 15.51 17.09 -6.95
CA TRP A 169 14.43 17.23 -5.98
C TRP A 169 14.25 15.94 -5.19
N GLN A 170 13.76 16.09 -3.97
CA GLN A 170 13.53 15.01 -3.03
C GLN A 170 12.02 14.85 -2.81
N ASP A 171 11.62 13.62 -2.53
CA ASP A 171 10.27 13.32 -2.04
C ASP A 171 10.05 13.99 -0.68
N SER A 172 8.79 14.29 -0.38
CA SER A 172 8.45 14.76 0.96
C SER A 172 8.63 13.62 1.95
N ALA A 173 9.13 13.93 3.14
CA ALA A 173 9.13 12.97 4.24
C ALA A 173 7.71 12.62 4.72
N GLU A 174 6.72 13.40 4.30
CA GLU A 174 5.28 13.25 4.60
C GLU A 174 4.50 12.59 3.46
N ASP A 175 5.19 12.04 2.44
CA ASP A 175 4.54 11.29 1.36
C ASP A 175 3.84 10.06 1.92
N LYS A 176 2.66 9.74 1.39
CA LYS A 176 1.76 8.72 1.92
C LYS A 176 1.65 7.54 0.97
N VAL A 177 2.21 6.42 1.37
CA VAL A 177 2.12 5.17 0.61
C VAL A 177 0.78 4.51 0.89
N LEU A 178 -0.02 4.33 -0.15
CA LEU A 178 -1.34 3.71 -0.04
C LEU A 178 -1.21 2.23 0.33
N ILE A 179 -1.95 1.81 1.33
CA ILE A 179 -1.96 0.42 1.81
C ILE A 179 -3.34 -0.20 1.67
N ASP A 180 -3.35 -1.49 1.40
CA ASP A 180 -4.54 -2.31 1.26
C ASP A 180 -5.18 -2.63 2.63
N PRO A 181 -6.35 -3.29 2.65
CA PRO A 181 -7.05 -3.62 3.89
C PRO A 181 -6.31 -4.58 4.83
N TRP A 182 -5.25 -5.26 4.36
CA TRP A 182 -4.38 -6.14 5.15
C TRP A 182 -3.12 -5.43 5.65
N GLY A 183 -2.83 -4.24 5.12
CA GLY A 183 -1.77 -3.35 5.58
C GLY A 183 -0.51 -3.41 4.72
N THR A 184 -0.59 -4.02 3.53
CA THR A 184 0.52 -4.02 2.57
C THR A 184 0.35 -2.90 1.55
N PRO A 185 1.43 -2.32 1.00
CA PRO A 185 1.30 -1.29 -0.03
C PRO A 185 0.60 -1.79 -1.28
N TYR A 186 -0.25 -0.95 -1.87
CA TYR A 186 -0.67 -1.14 -3.25
C TYR A 186 0.54 -0.98 -4.17
N LEU A 187 0.75 -1.94 -5.08
CA LEU A 187 1.85 -1.90 -6.02
C LEU A 187 1.35 -1.45 -7.39
N PHE A 188 2.10 -0.58 -8.04
CA PHE A 188 1.80 -0.14 -9.40
C PHE A 188 2.98 -0.43 -10.32
N PHE A 189 2.69 -1.05 -11.46
CA PHE A 189 3.64 -1.28 -12.54
C PHE A 189 3.08 -0.64 -13.80
N GLY A 190 3.83 0.27 -14.40
CA GLY A 190 3.38 0.98 -15.59
C GLY A 190 3.55 0.14 -16.85
N PRO A 191 2.96 0.57 -17.98
CA PRO A 191 3.29 -0.06 -19.25
C PRO A 191 4.71 0.33 -19.66
N GLY A 192 5.55 -0.65 -20.01
CA GLY A 192 6.90 -0.37 -20.49
C GLY A 192 7.87 -1.53 -20.39
N GLN A 193 9.11 -1.24 -20.79
CA GLN A 193 10.27 -2.13 -20.60
C GLN A 193 11.15 -1.54 -19.50
N LEU A 194 11.69 -2.41 -18.65
CA LEU A 194 12.73 -2.01 -17.69
C LEU A 194 14.11 -2.10 -18.36
N LEU A 195 15.02 -1.25 -17.89
CA LEU A 195 16.43 -1.27 -18.26
C LEU A 195 17.20 -2.07 -17.20
N GLU A 196 18.14 -2.95 -17.60
CA GLU A 196 19.11 -3.59 -16.70
C GLU A 196 20.23 -2.64 -16.31
N GLU A 197 20.93 -3.02 -15.23
CA GLU A 197 22.27 -2.56 -14.93
C GLU A 197 23.20 -2.86 -16.13
N GLY A 198 23.62 -1.81 -16.84
CA GLY A 198 24.47 -1.91 -18.03
C GLY A 198 23.82 -1.43 -19.34
N GLY A 199 22.56 -0.97 -19.30
CA GLY A 199 21.90 -0.31 -20.43
C GLY A 199 21.29 -1.25 -21.48
N SER A 200 21.20 -2.55 -21.19
CA SER A 200 20.40 -3.50 -21.96
C SER A 200 18.95 -3.48 -21.45
N TYR A 201 17.96 -3.52 -22.34
CA TYR A 201 16.55 -3.68 -21.94
C TYR A 201 16.29 -5.13 -21.54
N VAL A 202 15.74 -5.37 -20.34
CA VAL A 202 15.32 -6.71 -19.90
C VAL A 202 13.81 -6.73 -19.86
N SER A 203 13.23 -7.37 -20.86
CA SER A 203 11.81 -7.72 -20.97
C SER A 203 10.80 -6.58 -20.76
N MET A 204 9.53 -6.90 -20.97
CA MET A 204 8.43 -6.06 -20.49
C MET A 204 8.49 -6.06 -18.96
N GLU A 205 8.15 -4.94 -18.33
CA GLU A 205 8.11 -4.87 -16.88
C GLU A 205 7.11 -5.87 -16.29
N THR A 206 5.99 -6.05 -17.01
CA THR A 206 4.95 -6.99 -16.67
C THR A 206 4.80 -7.96 -17.83
N ASP A 207 4.65 -9.25 -17.54
CA ASP A 207 4.34 -10.26 -18.57
C ASP A 207 2.97 -10.01 -19.22
N PHE A 208 2.15 -9.14 -18.63
CA PHE A 208 0.82 -8.79 -19.11
C PHE A 208 0.85 -7.79 -20.27
N GLY A 209 1.97 -7.10 -20.51
CA GLY A 209 2.08 -6.11 -21.59
C GLY A 209 1.26 -4.84 -21.37
N HIS A 210 0.70 -4.66 -20.17
CA HIS A 210 -0.16 -3.54 -19.75
C HIS A 210 0.27 -3.04 -18.38
N GLY A 211 -0.09 -1.77 -18.07
CA GLY A 211 0.05 -1.25 -16.72
C GLY A 211 -0.96 -1.93 -15.78
N VAL A 212 -0.62 -2.04 -14.51
CA VAL A 212 -1.37 -2.88 -13.58
C VAL A 212 -1.17 -2.43 -12.13
N ILE A 213 -2.26 -2.44 -11.38
CA ILE A 213 -2.29 -2.13 -9.95
C ILE A 213 -2.63 -3.41 -9.18
N TYR A 214 -1.88 -3.69 -8.11
CA TYR A 214 -1.97 -4.91 -7.30
C TYR A 214 -2.20 -4.63 -5.81
N SER A 215 -2.97 -5.50 -5.16
CA SER A 215 -2.92 -5.76 -3.71
C SER A 215 -2.44 -7.18 -3.50
N LEU A 216 -1.53 -7.35 -2.54
CA LEU A 216 -0.91 -8.62 -2.15
C LEU A 216 -1.81 -9.45 -1.21
N GLY A 217 -3.10 -9.10 -1.12
CA GLY A 217 -4.07 -9.90 -0.38
C GLY A 217 -3.71 -10.13 1.08
N SER A 218 -4.02 -11.34 1.56
CA SER A 218 -4.04 -11.63 2.99
C SER A 218 -2.71 -12.11 3.55
N ASP A 219 -1.87 -12.67 2.68
CA ASP A 219 -0.54 -13.16 3.01
C ASP A 219 0.53 -12.08 2.83
N GLY A 220 0.23 -11.01 2.10
CA GLY A 220 1.13 -9.90 1.86
C GLY A 220 2.32 -10.28 0.98
N MET A 221 2.19 -11.37 0.23
CA MET A 221 3.25 -11.93 -0.60
C MET A 221 2.76 -12.01 -2.04
N PRO A 222 3.61 -11.73 -3.04
CA PRO A 222 3.24 -11.93 -4.43
C PRO A 222 3.29 -13.42 -4.81
N GLY A 223 2.14 -13.99 -5.18
CA GLY A 223 2.02 -15.37 -5.65
C GLY A 223 2.58 -16.42 -4.69
N ASP A 224 2.73 -17.66 -5.16
CA ASP A 224 3.36 -18.78 -4.43
C ASP A 224 4.89 -18.64 -4.37
N SER A 225 5.37 -17.53 -3.81
CA SER A 225 6.78 -17.39 -3.47
C SER A 225 7.10 -18.27 -2.25
N ILE A 226 7.65 -19.45 -2.55
CA ILE A 226 8.63 -20.09 -1.68
C ILE A 226 9.61 -18.98 -1.27
N PRO A 227 9.81 -18.68 0.03
CA PRO A 227 10.83 -17.71 0.41
C PRO A 227 12.13 -18.20 -0.21
N TYR A 228 12.84 -17.32 -0.93
CA TYR A 228 14.13 -17.64 -1.51
C TYR A 228 15.06 -18.11 -0.37
N GLN A 229 15.10 -19.43 -0.14
CA GLN A 229 15.94 -20.08 0.86
C GLN A 229 17.35 -20.14 0.28
N GLY A 230 18.06 -19.01 0.37
CA GLY A 230 19.41 -18.91 -0.19
C GLY A 230 20.10 -17.60 0.11
N ASN A 231 20.51 -17.41 1.37
CA ASN A 231 21.30 -16.31 1.95
C ASN A 231 20.57 -15.05 2.46
N PRO A 232 20.99 -14.53 3.63
CA PRO A 232 20.40 -13.34 4.26
C PRO A 232 20.62 -12.07 3.43
N PRO A 233 19.85 -10.99 3.67
CA PRO A 233 20.04 -9.72 2.99
C PRO A 233 21.43 -9.18 3.34
N LEU A 234 22.00 -8.38 2.44
CA LEU A 234 23.30 -7.69 2.53
C LEU A 234 24.50 -8.49 1.99
N ALA A 235 24.76 -8.43 0.68
CA ALA A 235 26.13 -8.46 0.14
C ALA A 235 26.27 -8.12 -1.35
N ASN A 236 25.23 -8.27 -2.17
CA ASN A 236 25.38 -8.04 -3.61
C ASN A 236 24.28 -7.12 -4.17
N PRO A 237 24.60 -5.88 -4.56
CA PRO A 237 23.64 -4.97 -5.16
C PRO A 237 23.12 -5.46 -6.52
N THR A 238 23.69 -6.49 -7.15
CA THR A 238 23.21 -7.02 -8.44
C THR A 238 22.07 -8.03 -8.30
N ASN A 239 21.74 -8.50 -7.09
CA ASN A 239 20.73 -9.53 -6.86
C ASN A 239 19.63 -9.01 -5.91
N SER A 240 18.92 -7.97 -6.33
CA SER A 240 17.76 -7.38 -5.61
C SER A 240 16.51 -7.44 -6.50
N PRO A 241 15.32 -7.51 -5.91
CA PRO A 241 14.42 -8.66 -5.92
C PRO A 241 13.74 -8.91 -7.28
N ALA A 242 14.02 -10.07 -7.88
CA ALA A 242 13.22 -10.64 -8.97
C ALA A 242 11.82 -11.13 -8.50
N LEU A 243 11.49 -10.96 -7.22
CA LEU A 243 10.33 -11.56 -6.53
C LEU A 243 8.96 -11.15 -7.08
N LEU A 244 8.88 -10.07 -7.86
CA LEU A 244 7.65 -9.57 -8.47
C LEU A 244 7.69 -9.56 -10.01
N ARG A 245 8.85 -9.88 -10.61
CA ARG A 245 9.21 -9.50 -11.99
C ARG A 245 9.17 -10.65 -12.98
N GLU A 246 9.42 -11.88 -12.55
CA GLU A 246 9.85 -12.97 -13.46
C GLU A 246 8.86 -14.11 -13.65
N ALA A 247 7.66 -14.04 -13.09
CA ALA A 247 6.61 -14.91 -13.56
C ALA A 247 5.29 -14.23 -13.26
N GLY A 248 4.47 -13.99 -14.29
CA GLY A 248 3.04 -13.68 -14.18
C GLY A 248 2.22 -14.77 -13.47
N VAL A 249 2.73 -15.36 -12.39
CA VAL A 249 2.04 -16.23 -11.47
C VAL A 249 1.25 -15.32 -10.53
N LEU A 250 0.17 -14.79 -11.09
CA LEU A 250 -0.91 -14.19 -10.33
C LEU A 250 -1.70 -15.31 -9.67
N GLY A 251 -1.30 -15.62 -8.44
CA GLY A 251 -2.18 -16.07 -7.37
C GLY A 251 -2.42 -17.57 -7.23
N ASP A 252 -2.40 -17.98 -5.96
CA ASP A 252 -3.15 -19.11 -5.39
C ASP A 252 -4.65 -18.76 -5.15
N GLY A 253 -5.03 -17.48 -5.32
CA GLY A 253 -6.41 -16.98 -5.39
C GLY A 253 -6.81 -15.86 -4.44
N ASP A 254 -5.89 -15.24 -3.66
CA ASP A 254 -6.21 -14.14 -2.73
C ASP A 254 -5.70 -12.74 -3.15
N ASP A 255 -4.77 -12.66 -4.10
CA ASP A 255 -4.34 -11.42 -4.77
C ASP A 255 -5.47 -10.70 -5.54
N PHE A 256 -5.42 -9.37 -5.59
CA PHE A 256 -6.32 -8.56 -6.42
C PHE A 256 -5.54 -7.67 -7.38
N PHE A 257 -5.97 -7.62 -8.66
CA PHE A 257 -5.33 -6.81 -9.68
C PHE A 257 -6.29 -6.24 -10.71
N VAL A 258 -5.92 -5.12 -11.32
CA VAL A 258 -6.63 -4.53 -12.47
C VAL A 258 -5.65 -3.95 -13.48
N PHE A 259 -5.92 -4.20 -14.77
CA PHE A 259 -5.15 -3.67 -15.90
C PHE A 259 -5.62 -2.27 -16.33
N LEU A 260 -4.65 -1.44 -16.73
CA LEU A 260 -4.81 -0.11 -17.34
C LEU A 260 -4.93 -0.18 -18.87
#